data_AF-A0A7C6T856-F1
#
_entry.id   AF-A0A7C6T856-F1
#
_cell.length_a   1.000
_cell.length_b   1.000
_cell.length_c   1.000
_cell.angle_alpha   90.00
_cell.angle_beta   90.00
_cell.angle_gamma   90.00
#
_symmetry.space_group_name_H-M   'P 1'
#
loop_
_entity.id
_entity.type
_entity.pdbx_description
1 polymer ?
#
loop_
_entity_poly.entity_id
_entity_poly.type
_entity_poly.pdbx_seq_one_letter_code
_entity_poly.pdbx_strand_id
1 'polypeptide(L)'
;MNRWNGGATEGELILRSGGERAFFIVEVGDLARAKRLLAYFDGMACEVRPIAIGPVVVCAAWVDQPGSGTFDGMAEHLRDRYPLSICEPGFSPSMYRVALQLARDSEGDLRPLECCSVCGAPDPFPTTLSLQGDGEEERFLFCQGCVGEETEAPETAARLLLDKAAERSTAWRDIELGPPMKSGRAWQFPMRHAADALSASHR
;
A
#
# COMPACT_ATOMS: atom_id res chain seq x y z
N MET A 1 -22.64 15.69 -13.11
CA MET A 1 -21.98 16.04 -11.83
C MET A 1 -23.03 15.96 -10.74
N ASN A 2 -23.20 14.80 -10.12
CA ASN A 2 -24.11 14.64 -8.99
C ASN A 2 -23.50 15.34 -7.77
N ARG A 3 -24.29 16.20 -7.12
CA ARG A 3 -23.87 16.87 -5.89
C ARG A 3 -23.66 15.81 -4.82
N TRP A 4 -22.44 15.72 -4.31
CA TRP A 4 -22.16 15.13 -3.00
C TRP A 4 -22.82 16.02 -1.94
N ASN A 5 -24.12 15.85 -1.73
CA ASN A 5 -24.84 16.47 -0.62
C ASN A 5 -24.33 15.81 0.67
N GLY A 6 -23.97 16.61 1.67
CA GLY A 6 -23.18 16.25 2.86
C GLY A 6 -23.78 15.20 3.81
N GLY A 7 -24.03 13.99 3.30
CA GLY A 7 -24.27 12.79 4.10
C GLY A 7 -22.99 12.35 4.83
N ALA A 8 -23.15 11.54 5.88
CA ALA A 8 -22.03 11.00 6.63
C ALA A 8 -21.19 10.08 5.73
N THR A 9 -19.88 10.25 5.77
CA THR A 9 -18.93 9.30 5.18
C THR A 9 -18.90 8.06 6.06
N GLU A 10 -19.14 6.90 5.46
CA GLU A 10 -19.18 5.60 6.15
C GLU A 10 -17.91 4.79 5.88
N GLY A 11 -17.16 5.12 4.83
CA GLY A 11 -15.95 4.42 4.48
C GLY A 11 -14.97 5.25 3.66
N GLU A 12 -13.83 4.65 3.37
CA GLU A 12 -12.81 5.24 2.54
C GLU A 12 -12.16 4.21 1.60
N LEU A 13 -11.90 4.63 0.38
CA LEU A 13 -11.01 3.93 -0.55
C LEU A 13 -9.69 4.69 -0.62
N ILE A 14 -8.60 4.03 -0.24
CA ILE A 14 -7.23 4.54 -0.36
C ILE A 14 -6.55 3.79 -1.51
N LEU A 15 -6.58 4.42 -2.69
CA LEU A 15 -5.99 3.92 -3.92
C LEU A 15 -4.50 4.30 -3.99
N ARG A 16 -3.67 3.26 -4.03
CA ARG A 16 -2.21 3.36 -4.22
C ARG A 16 -1.84 2.92 -5.64
N SER A 17 -2.33 3.67 -6.63
CA SER A 17 -2.05 3.47 -8.05
C SER A 17 -1.08 4.53 -8.56
N GLY A 18 -0.18 4.16 -9.48
CA GLY A 18 0.75 5.11 -10.08
C GLY A 18 1.82 5.56 -9.09
N GLY A 19 2.99 4.93 -9.18
CA GLY A 19 4.16 5.22 -8.36
C GLY A 19 5.20 4.13 -8.57
N GLU A 20 6.43 4.39 -8.16
CA GLU A 20 7.55 3.46 -8.32
C GLU A 20 7.78 2.72 -7.02
N ARG A 21 7.99 1.41 -7.11
CA ARG A 21 8.28 0.54 -5.96
C ARG A 21 9.69 0.01 -6.09
N ALA A 22 10.31 -0.29 -4.96
CA ALA A 22 11.58 -0.98 -4.92
C ALA A 22 11.65 -1.92 -3.72
N PHE A 23 12.54 -2.89 -3.81
CA PHE A 23 12.81 -3.88 -2.80
C PHE A 23 14.30 -3.87 -2.46
N PHE A 24 14.62 -3.71 -1.18
CA PHE A 24 15.97 -3.57 -0.68
C PHE A 24 16.33 -4.74 0.23
N ILE A 25 17.52 -5.30 0.04
CA ILE A 25 18.16 -6.24 0.97
C ILE A 25 19.51 -5.63 1.34
N VAL A 26 19.78 -5.47 2.65
CA VAL A 26 21.00 -4.87 3.14
C VAL A 26 21.57 -5.70 4.28
N GLU A 27 22.82 -6.14 4.15
CA GLU A 27 23.55 -6.75 5.25
C GLU A 27 24.11 -5.65 6.15
N VAL A 28 23.61 -5.59 7.38
CA VAL A 28 23.97 -4.56 8.37
C VAL A 28 24.79 -5.13 9.52
N GLY A 29 24.79 -6.45 9.71
CA GLY A 29 25.58 -7.18 10.71
C GLY A 29 25.05 -7.11 12.15
N ASP A 30 24.43 -6.01 12.54
CA ASP A 30 23.85 -5.85 13.88
C ASP A 30 22.58 -4.96 13.90
N LEU A 31 21.80 -5.11 14.99
CA LEU A 31 20.55 -4.39 15.17
C LEU A 31 20.73 -2.87 15.32
N ALA A 32 21.89 -2.39 15.82
CA ALA A 32 22.14 -0.97 15.96
C ALA A 32 22.35 -0.31 14.59
N ARG A 33 23.04 -0.99 13.67
CA ARG A 33 23.14 -0.60 12.26
C ARG A 33 21.79 -0.70 11.55
N ALA A 34 21.01 -1.76 11.80
CA ALA A 34 19.64 -1.88 11.27
C ALA A 34 18.78 -0.64 11.61
N LYS A 35 18.78 -0.22 12.88
CA LYS A 35 18.04 0.97 13.34
C LYS A 35 18.51 2.25 12.67
N ARG A 36 19.83 2.43 12.47
CA ARG A 36 20.38 3.60 11.77
C ARG A 36 19.97 3.62 10.30
N LEU A 37 19.97 2.47 9.63
CA LEU A 37 19.51 2.33 8.26
C LEU A 37 18.03 2.71 8.12
N LEU A 38 17.16 2.19 9.00
CA LEU A 38 15.74 2.53 8.97
C LEU A 38 15.49 4.02 9.27
N ALA A 39 16.22 4.61 10.22
CA ALA A 39 16.14 6.04 10.49
C ALA A 39 16.61 6.91 9.31
N TYR A 40 17.57 6.43 8.52
CA TYR A 40 17.96 7.09 7.26
C TYR A 40 16.80 7.08 6.27
N PHE A 41 16.13 5.93 6.10
CA PHE A 41 14.97 5.80 5.22
C PHE A 41 13.77 6.65 5.67
N ASP A 42 13.53 6.79 6.97
CA ASP A 42 12.45 7.63 7.51
C ASP A 42 12.62 9.11 7.12
N GLY A 43 13.85 9.55 6.85
CA GLY A 43 14.15 10.91 6.39
C GLY A 43 13.95 11.13 4.88
N MET A 44 13.61 10.09 4.13
CA MET A 44 13.49 10.14 2.67
C MET A 44 12.06 10.44 2.23
N ALA A 45 11.92 11.01 1.04
CA ALA A 45 10.61 11.28 0.42
C ALA A 45 9.91 10.01 -0.10
N CYS A 46 10.15 8.84 0.47
CA CYS A 46 9.48 7.57 0.15
C CYS A 46 8.70 7.01 1.35
N GLU A 47 7.84 6.03 1.11
CA GLU A 47 7.26 5.19 2.15
C GLU A 47 8.08 3.90 2.22
N VAL A 48 8.57 3.53 3.41
CA VAL A 48 9.35 2.31 3.59
C VAL A 48 8.61 1.37 4.53
N ARG A 49 8.46 0.11 4.09
CA ARG A 49 7.87 -0.99 4.85
C ARG A 49 8.95 -2.02 5.17
N PRO A 50 9.45 -2.06 6.42
CA PRO A 50 10.35 -3.13 6.85
C PRO A 50 9.64 -4.48 6.82
N ILE A 51 10.29 -5.48 6.24
CA ILE A 51 9.83 -6.87 6.12
C ILE A 51 10.63 -7.78 7.05
N ALA A 52 11.94 -7.54 7.15
CA ALA A 52 12.82 -8.27 8.06
C ALA A 52 13.83 -7.30 8.69
N ILE A 53 14.06 -7.44 10.00
CA ILE A 53 15.00 -6.61 10.74
C ILE A 53 15.91 -7.49 11.59
N GLY A 54 17.19 -7.51 11.25
CA GLY A 54 18.21 -8.25 11.98
C GLY A 54 19.60 -7.92 11.45
N PRO A 55 20.54 -8.89 11.47
CA PRO A 55 21.82 -8.77 10.76
C PRO A 55 21.65 -8.51 9.24
N VAL A 56 20.51 -8.94 8.67
CA VAL A 56 20.04 -8.55 7.35
C VAL A 56 18.74 -7.74 7.51
N VAL A 57 18.67 -6.60 6.84
CA VAL A 57 17.45 -5.78 6.73
C VAL A 57 16.85 -5.99 5.36
N VAL A 58 15.57 -6.28 5.32
CA VAL A 58 14.80 -6.35 4.08
C VAL A 58 13.63 -5.39 4.18
N CYS A 59 13.45 -4.53 3.17
CA CYS A 59 12.34 -3.61 3.12
C CYS A 59 11.82 -3.41 1.71
N ALA A 60 10.53 -3.11 1.60
CA ALA A 60 9.96 -2.55 0.39
C ALA A 60 9.89 -1.03 0.56
N ALA A 61 10.02 -0.29 -0.54
CA ALA A 61 9.80 1.14 -0.58
C ALA A 61 8.88 1.53 -1.73
N TRP A 62 8.21 2.66 -1.59
CA TRP A 62 7.34 3.24 -2.60
C TRP A 62 7.48 4.75 -2.67
N VAL A 63 7.54 5.29 -3.89
CA VAL A 63 7.44 6.71 -4.19
C VAL A 63 6.26 6.96 -5.12
N ASP A 64 5.58 8.08 -4.92
CA ASP A 64 4.41 8.47 -5.72
C ASP A 64 4.80 9.02 -7.10
N GLN A 65 6.01 9.58 -7.21
CA GLN A 65 6.55 10.14 -8.46
C GLN A 65 7.60 9.20 -9.05
N PRO A 66 7.24 8.44 -10.11
CA PRO A 66 8.20 7.64 -10.84
C PRO A 66 9.33 8.49 -11.39
N GLY A 67 10.56 7.97 -11.34
CA GLY A 67 11.72 8.69 -11.89
C GLY A 67 12.16 9.89 -11.05
N SER A 68 11.73 9.99 -9.78
CA SER A 68 12.21 11.01 -8.84
C SER A 68 13.71 10.89 -8.52
N GLY A 69 14.37 9.79 -8.88
CA GLY A 69 15.76 9.50 -8.52
C GLY A 69 15.94 9.11 -7.05
N THR A 70 14.84 9.01 -6.27
CA THR A 70 14.89 8.68 -4.84
C THR A 70 15.55 7.32 -4.60
N PHE A 71 15.18 6.30 -5.38
CA PHE A 71 15.74 4.95 -5.23
C PHE A 71 17.19 4.87 -5.72
N ASP A 72 17.57 5.64 -6.74
CA ASP A 72 18.96 5.73 -7.18
C ASP A 72 19.85 6.30 -6.06
N GLY A 73 19.42 7.40 -5.42
CA GLY A 73 20.12 8.00 -4.29
C GLY A 73 20.20 7.07 -3.08
N MET A 74 19.14 6.30 -2.79
CA MET A 74 19.17 5.25 -1.77
C MET A 74 20.19 4.17 -2.16
N ALA A 75 20.14 3.64 -3.39
CA ALA A 75 21.02 2.58 -3.85
C ALA A 75 22.50 2.99 -3.85
N GLU A 76 22.81 4.24 -4.21
CA GLU A 76 24.17 4.80 -4.08
C GLU A 76 24.62 4.85 -2.63
N HIS A 77 23.81 5.42 -1.72
CA HIS A 77 24.14 5.47 -0.30
C HIS A 77 24.39 4.09 0.31
N LEU A 78 23.59 3.10 -0.08
CA LEU A 78 23.73 1.75 0.46
C LEU A 78 25.01 1.06 -0.02
N ARG A 79 25.34 1.20 -1.31
CA ARG A 79 26.58 0.64 -1.88
C ARG A 79 27.83 1.21 -1.22
N ASP A 80 27.81 2.49 -0.85
CA ASP A 80 28.95 3.14 -0.19
C ASP A 80 29.16 2.71 1.26
N ARG A 81 28.10 2.29 1.95
CA ARG A 81 28.08 2.11 3.42
C ARG A 81 28.01 0.65 3.87
N TYR A 82 27.52 -0.24 3.02
CA TYR A 82 27.23 -1.62 3.38
C TYR A 82 27.92 -2.60 2.41
N PRO A 83 28.55 -3.67 2.91
CA PRO A 83 29.26 -4.64 2.07
C PRO A 83 28.36 -5.35 1.05
N LEU A 84 27.11 -5.61 1.44
CA LEU A 84 26.09 -6.20 0.60
C LEU A 84 24.84 -5.33 0.67
N SER A 85 24.48 -4.76 -0.49
CA SER A 85 23.23 -4.04 -0.68
C SER A 85 22.65 -4.37 -2.05
N ILE A 86 21.40 -4.84 -2.07
CA ILE A 86 20.64 -5.12 -3.28
C ILE A 86 19.47 -4.14 -3.31
N CYS A 87 19.24 -3.53 -4.47
CA CYS A 87 18.09 -2.67 -4.74
C CYS A 87 17.46 -3.16 -6.05
N GLU A 88 16.29 -3.80 -5.94
CA GLU A 88 15.54 -4.31 -7.08
C GLU A 88 14.32 -3.41 -7.35
N PRO A 89 14.10 -2.95 -8.60
CA PRO A 89 12.87 -2.28 -8.98
C PRO A 89 11.65 -3.20 -8.84
N GLY A 90 10.54 -2.62 -8.42
CA GLY A 90 9.27 -3.31 -8.23
C GLY A 90 9.18 -4.13 -6.93
N PHE A 91 8.14 -4.93 -6.86
CA PHE A 91 7.93 -5.92 -5.79
C PHE A 91 7.21 -7.14 -6.36
N SER A 92 7.64 -8.34 -5.97
CA SER A 92 6.98 -9.58 -6.38
C SER A 92 6.83 -10.57 -5.22
N PRO A 93 5.87 -11.50 -5.29
CA PRO A 93 5.76 -12.59 -4.31
C PRO A 93 7.03 -13.44 -4.20
N SER A 94 7.83 -13.54 -5.27
CA SER A 94 9.12 -14.24 -5.25
C SER A 94 10.16 -13.49 -4.42
N MET A 95 10.26 -12.16 -4.57
CA MET A 95 11.12 -11.33 -3.72
C MET A 95 10.70 -11.43 -2.25
N TYR A 96 9.39 -11.48 -1.97
CA TYR A 96 8.92 -11.69 -0.60
C TYR A 96 9.35 -13.04 -0.03
N ARG A 97 9.28 -14.12 -0.80
CA ARG A 97 9.77 -15.44 -0.36
C ARG A 97 11.27 -15.42 -0.05
N VAL A 98 12.06 -14.69 -0.84
CA VAL A 98 13.49 -14.45 -0.53
C VAL A 98 13.64 -13.70 0.79
N ALA A 99 12.84 -12.65 1.02
CA ALA A 99 12.83 -11.92 2.29
C ALA A 99 12.57 -12.85 3.49
N LEU A 100 11.55 -13.70 3.37
CA LEU A 100 11.17 -14.64 4.42
C LEU A 100 12.29 -15.64 4.72
N GLN A 101 12.97 -16.14 3.69
CA GLN A 101 14.08 -17.05 3.85
C GLN A 101 15.28 -16.38 4.52
N LEU A 102 15.67 -15.19 4.04
CA LEU A 102 16.78 -14.42 4.62
C LEU A 102 16.52 -14.05 6.07
N ALA A 103 15.30 -13.65 6.42
CA ALA A 103 14.91 -13.36 7.80
C ALA A 103 15.10 -14.58 8.70
N ARG A 104 14.66 -15.76 8.25
CA ARG A 104 14.81 -17.01 9.01
C ARG A 104 16.28 -17.40 9.18
N ASP A 105 17.05 -17.33 8.11
CA ASP A 105 18.46 -17.76 8.11
C ASP A 105 19.37 -16.83 8.92
N SER A 106 18.99 -15.56 9.04
CA SER A 106 19.74 -14.55 9.81
C SER A 106 19.19 -14.29 11.22
N GLU A 107 18.19 -15.07 11.66
CA GLU A 107 17.48 -14.87 12.94
C GLU A 107 16.89 -13.44 13.09
N GLY A 108 16.48 -12.84 11.97
CA GLY A 108 15.86 -11.53 11.93
C GLY A 108 14.40 -11.53 12.36
N ASP A 109 13.96 -10.42 12.95
CA ASP A 109 12.55 -10.16 13.27
C ASP A 109 11.75 -9.99 11.98
N LEU A 110 10.78 -10.87 11.77
CA LEU A 110 9.99 -10.94 10.56
C LEU A 110 8.67 -10.19 10.76
N ARG A 111 8.43 -9.21 9.88
CA ARG A 111 7.21 -8.41 9.84
C ARG A 111 6.38 -8.86 8.64
N PRO A 112 5.37 -9.73 8.85
CA PRO A 112 4.61 -10.28 7.74
C PRO A 112 3.85 -9.17 7.00
N LEU A 113 3.72 -9.34 5.68
CA LEU A 113 2.95 -8.44 4.85
C LEU A 113 1.48 -8.85 4.86
N GLU A 114 0.60 -7.86 4.69
CA GLU A 114 -0.81 -8.15 4.44
C GLU A 114 -0.95 -8.79 3.04
N CYS A 115 -1.98 -9.63 2.89
CA CYS A 115 -2.25 -10.32 1.64
C CYS A 115 -3.46 -9.71 0.94
N CYS A 116 -3.43 -9.71 -0.39
CA CYS A 116 -4.56 -9.30 -1.20
C CYS A 116 -5.78 -10.18 -0.88
N SER A 117 -6.90 -9.55 -0.56
CA SER A 117 -8.18 -10.21 -0.32
C SER A 117 -8.63 -11.02 -1.54
N VAL A 118 -8.24 -10.64 -2.77
CA VAL A 118 -8.66 -11.32 -4.00
C VAL A 118 -7.79 -12.55 -4.31
N CYS A 119 -6.50 -12.34 -4.55
CA CYS A 119 -5.60 -13.39 -5.05
C CYS A 119 -4.68 -13.99 -3.98
N GLY A 120 -4.71 -13.48 -2.75
CA GLY A 120 -3.84 -13.91 -1.65
C GLY A 120 -2.37 -13.50 -1.77
N ALA A 121 -2.00 -12.77 -2.83
CA ALA A 121 -0.62 -12.32 -3.00
C ALA A 121 -0.23 -11.28 -1.93
N PRO A 122 0.96 -11.38 -1.32
CA PRO A 122 1.46 -10.37 -0.40
C PRO A 122 1.72 -9.06 -1.13
N ASP A 123 1.43 -7.94 -0.50
CA ASP A 123 1.76 -6.61 -1.03
C ASP A 123 2.21 -5.69 0.12
N PRO A 124 3.36 -5.00 0.01
CA PRO A 124 3.83 -4.10 1.05
C PRO A 124 3.04 -2.79 1.12
N PHE A 125 2.36 -2.42 0.04
CA PHE A 125 1.59 -1.17 -0.10
C PHE A 125 0.24 -1.49 -0.78
N PRO A 126 -0.64 -2.29 -0.15
CA PRO A 126 -1.91 -2.67 -0.75
C PRO A 126 -2.83 -1.45 -0.88
N THR A 127 -3.55 -1.35 -1.99
CA THR A 127 -4.72 -0.48 -2.08
C THR A 127 -5.76 -1.00 -1.09
N THR A 128 -6.33 -0.10 -0.29
CA THR A 128 -7.23 -0.45 0.81
C THR A 128 -8.62 0.11 0.54
N LEU A 129 -9.63 -0.73 0.69
CA LEU A 129 -11.02 -0.33 0.89
C LEU A 129 -11.38 -0.56 2.35
N SER A 130 -11.96 0.42 3.01
CA SER A 130 -12.55 0.27 4.35
C SER A 130 -13.96 0.83 4.41
N LEU A 131 -14.84 0.12 5.11
CA LEU A 131 -16.22 0.51 5.33
C LEU A 131 -16.56 0.28 6.80
N GLN A 132 -17.08 1.29 7.48
CA GLN A 132 -17.62 1.18 8.82
C GLN A 132 -19.03 0.60 8.72
N GLY A 133 -19.20 -0.64 9.18
CA GLY A 133 -20.49 -1.31 9.29
C GLY A 133 -21.11 -1.15 10.69
N ASP A 134 -22.00 -2.09 11.06
CA ASP A 134 -22.71 -2.18 12.35
C ASP A 134 -21.76 -2.42 13.55
N GLY A 135 -20.83 -1.49 13.80
CA GLY A 135 -19.85 -1.52 14.88
C GLY A 135 -18.51 -2.19 14.55
N GLU A 136 -18.34 -2.75 13.35
CA GLU A 136 -17.07 -3.33 12.88
C GLU A 136 -16.65 -2.72 11.52
N GLU A 137 -15.33 -2.57 11.33
CA GLU A 137 -14.75 -2.15 10.06
C GLU A 137 -14.52 -3.36 9.16
N GLU A 138 -15.17 -3.38 8.00
CA GLU A 138 -14.85 -4.34 6.95
C GLU A 138 -13.75 -3.74 6.04
N ARG A 139 -12.70 -4.51 5.78
CA ARG A 139 -11.54 -4.06 4.99
C ARG A 139 -11.18 -5.03 3.88
N PHE A 140 -11.03 -4.52 2.66
CA PHE A 140 -10.50 -5.26 1.51
C PHE A 140 -9.14 -4.69 1.08
N LEU A 141 -8.21 -5.60 0.78
CA LEU A 141 -6.85 -5.28 0.35
C LEU A 141 -6.62 -5.77 -1.08
N PHE A 142 -6.04 -4.91 -1.91
CA PHE A 142 -5.74 -5.22 -3.31
C PHE A 142 -4.25 -5.01 -3.57
N CYS A 143 -3.58 -6.06 -4.05
CA CYS A 143 -2.20 -5.93 -4.51
C CYS A 143 -2.13 -5.16 -5.83
N GLN A 144 -0.96 -4.62 -6.17
CA GLN A 144 -0.73 -3.89 -7.42
C GLN A 144 -1.21 -4.67 -8.65
N GLY A 145 -0.96 -5.98 -8.70
CA GLY A 145 -1.41 -6.81 -9.82
C GLY A 145 -2.95 -6.91 -9.95
N CYS A 146 -3.69 -6.85 -8.84
CA CYS A 146 -5.16 -6.87 -8.87
C CYS A 146 -5.79 -5.50 -9.09
N VAL A 147 -5.05 -4.41 -8.81
CA VAL A 147 -5.44 -3.03 -9.11
C VAL A 147 -5.19 -2.72 -10.59
N GLY A 148 -4.07 -3.20 -11.15
CA GLY A 148 -3.59 -2.85 -12.49
C GLY A 148 -2.51 -1.76 -12.45
N GLU A 149 -1.62 -1.75 -13.45
CA GLU A 149 -0.46 -0.84 -13.48
C GLU A 149 -0.79 0.57 -13.98
N GLU A 150 -1.90 0.74 -14.71
CA GLU A 150 -2.27 2.02 -15.30
C GLU A 150 -3.77 2.21 -15.18
N THR A 151 -4.17 3.08 -14.27
CA THR A 151 -5.44 3.79 -14.44
C THR A 151 -5.12 5.27 -14.45
N GLU A 152 -4.99 5.83 -15.66
CA GLU A 152 -5.00 7.28 -15.87
C GLU A 152 -6.27 7.93 -15.30
N ALA A 153 -7.31 7.13 -15.02
CA ALA A 153 -8.54 7.49 -14.33
C ALA A 153 -8.66 6.75 -12.99
N PRO A 154 -8.24 7.35 -11.85
CA PRO A 154 -8.32 6.71 -10.53
C PRO A 154 -9.77 6.37 -10.13
N GLU A 155 -10.77 7.08 -10.64
CA GLU A 155 -12.19 6.77 -10.47
C GLU A 155 -12.57 5.42 -11.10
N THR A 156 -11.98 5.07 -12.24
CA THR A 156 -12.24 3.80 -12.92
C THR A 156 -11.64 2.63 -12.15
N ALA A 157 -10.41 2.79 -11.63
CA ALA A 157 -9.83 1.82 -10.71
C ALA A 157 -10.70 1.66 -9.46
N ALA A 158 -11.09 2.77 -8.83
CA ALA A 158 -11.92 2.77 -7.64
C ALA A 158 -13.22 1.96 -7.83
N ARG A 159 -13.92 2.18 -8.94
CA ARG A 159 -15.14 1.44 -9.30
C ARG A 159 -14.88 -0.05 -9.51
N LEU A 160 -13.84 -0.41 -10.25
CA LEU A 160 -13.48 -1.81 -10.48
C LEU A 160 -13.19 -2.55 -9.15
N LEU A 161 -12.53 -1.87 -8.20
CA LEU A 161 -12.22 -2.45 -6.90
C LEU A 161 -13.47 -2.62 -6.03
N LEU A 162 -14.42 -1.68 -6.10
CA LEU A 162 -15.73 -1.84 -5.45
C LEU A 162 -16.50 -3.03 -6.02
N ASP A 163 -16.54 -3.20 -7.34
CA ASP A 163 -17.22 -4.34 -7.97
C ASP A 163 -16.62 -5.68 -7.45
N LYS A 164 -15.28 -5.76 -7.37
CA LYS A 164 -14.58 -6.93 -6.81
C LYS A 164 -14.90 -7.17 -5.32
N ALA A 165 -15.12 -6.12 -4.54
CA ALA A 165 -15.53 -6.24 -3.14
C ALA A 165 -16.99 -6.71 -3.03
N ALA A 166 -17.88 -6.15 -3.86
CA ALA A 166 -19.32 -6.48 -3.91
C ALA A 166 -19.61 -7.92 -4.36
N GLU A 167 -18.71 -8.52 -5.16
CA GLU A 167 -18.75 -9.95 -5.49
C GLU A 167 -18.50 -10.85 -4.27
N ARG A 168 -17.82 -10.34 -3.24
CA ARG A 168 -17.37 -11.11 -2.08
C ARG A 168 -18.16 -10.82 -0.81
N SER A 169 -18.66 -9.61 -0.67
CA SER A 169 -19.46 -9.19 0.48
C SER A 169 -20.62 -8.32 0.02
N THR A 170 -21.83 -8.66 0.48
CA THR A 170 -23.05 -7.92 0.14
C THR A 170 -23.06 -6.52 0.73
N ALA A 171 -22.26 -6.25 1.78
CA ALA A 171 -22.12 -4.92 2.38
C ALA A 171 -21.46 -3.90 1.45
N TRP A 172 -20.80 -4.37 0.38
CA TRP A 172 -20.13 -3.51 -0.60
C TRP A 172 -20.99 -3.21 -1.82
N ARG A 173 -22.24 -3.69 -1.85
CA ARG A 173 -23.20 -3.37 -2.89
C ARG A 173 -23.77 -1.98 -2.66
N ASP A 174 -24.10 -1.31 -3.76
CA ASP A 174 -24.74 0.01 -3.74
C ASP A 174 -23.92 1.09 -3.01
N ILE A 175 -22.59 0.96 -2.99
CA ILE A 175 -21.67 1.98 -2.47
C ILE A 175 -21.48 3.09 -3.51
N GLU A 176 -21.66 4.34 -3.07
CA GLU A 176 -21.33 5.53 -3.84
C GLU A 176 -19.93 6.03 -3.50
N LEU A 177 -19.13 6.30 -4.54
CA LEU A 177 -17.85 7.01 -4.42
C LEU A 177 -18.09 8.52 -4.44
N GLY A 178 -17.46 9.22 -3.51
CA GLY A 178 -17.36 10.66 -3.54
C GLY A 178 -16.27 11.16 -4.48
N PRO A 179 -16.10 12.49 -4.55
CA PRO A 179 -15.06 13.06 -5.38
C PRO A 179 -13.67 12.59 -4.91
N PRO A 180 -12.77 12.23 -5.83
CA PRO A 180 -11.41 11.85 -5.47
C PRO A 180 -10.67 13.02 -4.83
N MET A 181 -9.92 12.73 -3.79
CA MET A 181 -9.02 13.66 -3.12
C MET A 181 -7.61 13.09 -3.15
N LYS A 182 -6.62 13.87 -3.58
CA LYS A 182 -5.23 13.46 -3.45
C LYS A 182 -4.75 13.78 -2.03
N SER A 183 -4.34 12.77 -1.27
CA SER A 183 -3.87 12.91 0.11
C SER A 183 -2.51 12.25 0.26
N GLY A 184 -1.48 13.08 0.41
CA GLY A 184 -0.09 12.64 0.34
C GLY A 184 0.18 11.91 -0.99
N ARG A 185 0.52 10.62 -0.87
CA ARG A 185 0.94 9.76 -1.98
C ARG A 185 -0.21 8.94 -2.60
N ALA A 186 -1.39 8.92 -1.99
CA ALA A 186 -2.52 8.10 -2.41
C ALA A 186 -3.72 8.95 -2.86
N TRP A 187 -4.62 8.34 -3.63
CA TRP A 187 -5.96 8.88 -3.89
C TRP A 187 -6.93 8.35 -2.83
N GLN A 188 -7.69 9.25 -2.23
CA GLN A 188 -8.72 8.95 -1.25
C GLN A 188 -10.08 9.20 -1.88
N PHE A 189 -11.00 8.26 -1.70
CA PHE A 189 -12.40 8.43 -2.08
C PHE A 189 -13.25 8.18 -0.83
N PRO A 190 -13.99 9.19 -0.35
CA PRO A 190 -14.99 8.94 0.67
C PRO A 190 -16.11 8.06 0.10
N MET A 191 -16.63 7.15 0.90
CA MET A 191 -17.66 6.18 0.51
C MET A 191 -18.86 6.24 1.44
N ARG A 192 -20.03 5.86 0.91
CA ARG A 192 -21.29 5.71 1.65
C ARG A 192 -22.24 4.79 0.91
N HIS A 193 -23.23 4.22 1.58
CA HIS A 193 -24.32 3.51 0.91
C HIS A 193 -25.28 4.48 0.18
N ALA A 194 -25.77 4.07 -0.98
CA ALA A 194 -26.69 4.86 -1.80
C ALA A 194 -28.05 5.13 -1.11
N ALA A 195 -28.52 4.22 -0.25
CA ALA A 195 -29.78 4.36 0.47
C ALA A 195 -29.74 5.54 1.47
N ASP A 196 -28.61 5.77 2.11
CA ASP A 196 -28.43 6.84 3.11
C ASP A 196 -28.30 8.24 2.49
N ALA A 197 -27.97 8.31 1.19
CA ALA A 197 -27.90 9.57 0.43
C ALA A 197 -29.27 10.25 0.22
N LEU A 198 -30.36 9.47 0.14
CA LEU A 198 -31.72 9.97 -0.08
C LEU A 198 -32.36 10.53 1.20
N SER A 199 -31.93 10.06 2.37
CA SER A 199 -32.42 10.52 3.68
C SER A 199 -32.00 11.95 4.05
N ALA A 200 -30.92 12.46 3.47
CA ALA A 200 -30.41 13.82 3.73
C ALA A 200 -31.10 14.92 2.88
N SER A 201 -31.85 14.55 1.84
CA SER A 201 -32.54 15.52 0.96
C SER A 201 -33.97 15.87 1.39
N HIS A 202 -34.44 15.37 2.54
CA HIS A 202 -35.78 15.61 3.07
C HIS A 202 -35.83 16.18 4.50
N ARG A 203 -34.83 16.95 4.93
CA ARG A 203 -34.91 17.76 6.16
C ARG A 203 -34.56 19.22 5.91
#